data_AF-A0A109LKN0-F1
#
_entry.id   AF-A0A109LKN0-F1
#
_cell.length_a   1.000
_cell.length_b   1.000
_cell.length_c   1.000
_cell.angle_alpha   90.00
_cell.angle_beta   90.00
_cell.angle_gamma   90.00
#
_symmetry.space_group_name_H-M   'P 1'
#
loop_
_entity.id
_entity.type
_entity.pdbx_description
1 polymer ?
#
loop_
_entity_poly.entity_id
_entity_poly.type
_entity_poly.pdbx_seq_one_letter_code
_entity_poly.pdbx_strand_id
1 'polypeptide(L)'
;MSFYKPQGNLNMHAGYADVASGDRHIARALKVLQESPQWKNMVVVVTVDENGGWWDHVAPPQGDRWGPGSRVPALVVSPFARKGTVDHTVYDTASILRLITRVFQLETLDGLKQRDDAMIARGQKPMGDLSNALQFSL
;
A
#
# COMPACT_ATOMS: atom_id res chain seq x y z
N MET A 1 6.85 13.09 -5.04
CA MET A 1 5.97 12.13 -4.35
C MET A 1 4.57 12.71 -4.34
N SER A 2 3.55 11.89 -4.64
CA SER A 2 2.16 12.36 -4.71
C SER A 2 1.24 11.37 -3.99
N PHE A 3 0.38 11.88 -3.12
CA PHE A 3 -0.74 11.14 -2.54
C PHE A 3 -2.02 11.64 -3.20
N TYR A 4 -2.86 10.72 -3.69
CA TYR A 4 -4.10 11.05 -4.37
C TYR A 4 -5.27 10.37 -3.67
N LYS A 5 -6.23 11.16 -3.21
CA LYS A 5 -7.55 10.67 -2.77
C LYS A 5 -8.56 11.07 -3.84
N PRO A 6 -9.36 10.11 -4.36
CA PRO A 6 -10.38 10.42 -5.36
C PRO A 6 -11.50 11.28 -4.78
N GLN A 7 -12.30 11.88 -5.67
CA GLN A 7 -13.54 12.57 -5.30
C GLN A 7 -14.45 11.63 -4.48
N GLY A 8 -15.26 12.19 -3.59
CA GLY A 8 -16.08 11.42 -2.64
C GLY A 8 -16.91 10.31 -3.29
N ASN A 9 -17.59 10.57 -4.42
CA ASN A 9 -18.39 9.56 -5.13
C ASN A 9 -17.56 8.49 -5.88
N LEU A 10 -16.22 8.57 -5.86
CA LEU A 10 -15.30 7.67 -6.56
C LEU A 10 -14.35 6.94 -5.59
N ASN A 11 -14.54 7.10 -4.28
CA ASN A 11 -13.64 6.57 -3.26
C ASN A 11 -14.02 5.16 -2.75
N MET A 12 -15.09 4.56 -3.28
CA MET A 12 -15.63 3.24 -2.92
C MET A 12 -16.12 3.11 -1.47
N HIS A 13 -16.26 4.22 -0.73
CA HIS A 13 -16.73 4.19 0.64
C HIS A 13 -18.20 3.75 0.70
N ALA A 14 -18.48 2.81 1.59
CA ALA A 14 -19.82 2.30 1.81
C ALA A 14 -20.79 3.43 2.22
N GLY A 15 -22.03 3.34 1.75
CA GLY A 15 -23.11 4.26 2.10
C GLY A 15 -23.30 5.44 1.15
N TYR A 16 -22.27 5.90 0.44
CA TYR A 16 -22.41 7.03 -0.51
C TYR A 16 -21.61 6.90 -1.81
N ALA A 17 -20.75 5.90 -1.95
CA ALA A 17 -20.05 5.58 -3.19
C ALA A 17 -20.19 4.08 -3.52
N ASP A 18 -19.81 3.70 -4.75
CA ASP A 18 -19.89 2.33 -5.22
C ASP A 18 -18.55 1.82 -5.78
N VAL A 19 -18.35 0.51 -5.72
CA VAL A 19 -17.11 -0.15 -6.14
C VAL A 19 -16.89 0.01 -7.65
N ALA A 20 -17.95 -0.09 -8.46
CA ALA A 20 -17.80 -0.08 -9.92
C ALA A 20 -17.34 1.29 -10.45
N SER A 21 -17.85 2.39 -9.86
CA SER A 21 -17.42 3.75 -10.19
C SER A 21 -15.98 4.01 -9.74
N GLY A 22 -15.61 3.56 -8.55
CA GLY A 22 -14.23 3.67 -8.07
C GLY A 22 -13.25 2.85 -8.90
N ASP A 23 -13.59 1.62 -9.26
CA ASP A 23 -12.76 0.75 -10.11
C ASP A 23 -12.54 1.36 -11.51
N ARG A 24 -13.59 1.86 -12.16
CA ARG A 24 -13.47 2.60 -13.43
C ARG A 24 -12.56 3.82 -13.30
N HIS A 25 -12.63 4.53 -12.18
CA HIS A 25 -11.80 5.70 -11.93
C HIS A 25 -10.32 5.32 -11.74
N ILE A 26 -10.05 4.27 -10.96
CA ILE A 26 -8.70 3.72 -10.78
C ILE A 26 -8.12 3.29 -12.13
N ALA A 27 -8.87 2.54 -12.93
CA ALA A 27 -8.44 2.10 -14.26
C ALA A 27 -8.10 3.28 -15.17
N ARG A 28 -8.94 4.33 -15.16
CA ARG A 28 -8.68 5.56 -15.94
C ARG A 28 -7.43 6.29 -15.45
N ALA A 29 -7.26 6.45 -14.15
CA ALA A 29 -6.09 7.14 -13.58
C ALA A 29 -4.79 6.38 -13.91
N LEU A 30 -4.79 5.06 -13.74
CA LEU A 30 -3.65 4.21 -14.09
C LEU A 30 -3.32 4.29 -15.59
N LYS A 31 -4.33 4.29 -16.47
CA LYS A 31 -4.11 4.45 -17.92
C LYS A 31 -3.41 5.78 -18.26
N VAL A 32 -3.89 6.89 -17.70
CA VAL A 32 -3.27 8.21 -17.91
C VAL A 32 -1.83 8.24 -17.40
N LEU A 33 -1.58 7.64 -16.24
CA LEU A 33 -0.22 7.56 -15.68
C LEU A 33 0.71 6.69 -16.55
N GLN A 34 0.20 5.58 -17.09
CA GLN A 34 0.95 4.70 -18.01
C GLN A 34 1.30 5.37 -19.34
N GLU A 35 0.44 6.24 -19.85
CA GLU A 35 0.66 7.01 -21.08
C GLU A 35 1.55 8.25 -20.84
N SER A 36 1.89 8.56 -19.58
CA SER A 36 2.68 9.75 -19.25
C SER A 36 4.18 9.58 -19.55
N PRO A 37 4.91 10.66 -19.88
CA PRO A 37 6.37 10.63 -20.06
C PRO A 37 7.16 10.10 -18.84
N GLN A 38 6.58 10.18 -17.65
CA GLN A 38 7.18 9.79 -16.38
C GLN A 38 7.03 8.29 -16.08
N TRP A 39 6.15 7.57 -16.79
CA TRP A 39 5.78 6.19 -16.48
C TRP A 39 6.98 5.27 -16.26
N LYS A 40 8.01 5.38 -17.11
CA LYS A 40 9.24 4.57 -17.06
C LYS A 40 9.96 4.59 -15.70
N ASN A 41 9.71 5.60 -14.86
CA ASN A 41 10.32 5.80 -13.55
C ASN A 41 9.26 5.87 -12.44
N MET A 42 8.10 5.25 -12.62
CA MET A 42 6.96 5.40 -11.72
C MET A 42 6.64 4.12 -10.95
N VAL A 43 6.33 4.26 -9.67
CA VAL A 43 5.68 3.23 -8.85
C VAL A 43 4.36 3.79 -8.37
N VAL A 44 3.26 3.12 -8.67
CA VAL A 44 1.92 3.46 -8.19
C VAL A 44 1.47 2.38 -7.22
N VAL A 45 1.11 2.77 -5.99
CA VAL A 45 0.49 1.89 -5.00
C VAL A 45 -0.99 2.24 -4.93
N VAL A 46 -1.86 1.28 -5.25
CA VAL A 46 -3.32 1.41 -5.10
C VAL A 46 -3.71 0.64 -3.86
N THR A 47 -4.33 1.30 -2.89
CA THR A 47 -4.79 0.71 -1.64
C THR A 47 -6.02 1.46 -1.14
N VAL A 48 -6.70 0.89 -0.16
CA VAL A 48 -7.72 1.57 0.65
C VAL A 48 -7.16 1.92 2.02
N ASP A 49 -7.83 2.84 2.71
CA ASP A 49 -7.46 3.32 4.04
C ASP A 49 -7.92 2.39 5.16
N GLU A 50 -9.00 1.63 4.95
CA GLU A 50 -9.60 0.72 5.93
C GLU A 50 -10.44 -0.39 5.27
N ASN A 51 -10.96 -1.34 6.05
CA ASN A 51 -11.62 -2.55 5.55
C ASN A 51 -13.16 -2.46 5.45
N GLY A 52 -13.75 -1.30 5.70
CA GLY A 52 -15.18 -1.00 5.74
C GLY A 52 -15.94 -1.63 6.91
N GLY A 53 -15.26 -2.24 7.87
CA GLY A 53 -15.87 -3.14 8.85
C GLY A 53 -16.35 -4.48 8.27
N TRP A 54 -16.01 -4.77 7.01
CA TRP A 54 -16.34 -6.05 6.36
C TRP A 54 -15.51 -7.19 6.94
N TRP A 55 -16.06 -8.40 6.91
CA TRP A 55 -15.41 -9.59 7.46
C TRP A 55 -14.17 -10.00 6.66
N ASP A 56 -13.08 -10.27 7.37
CA ASP A 56 -11.88 -10.93 6.87
C ASP A 56 -11.53 -12.10 7.80
N HIS A 57 -11.16 -13.25 7.24
CA HIS A 57 -10.87 -14.46 8.02
C HIS A 57 -9.54 -14.43 8.76
N VAL A 58 -8.62 -13.54 8.38
CA VAL A 58 -7.30 -13.44 8.99
C VAL A 58 -7.38 -12.45 10.15
N ALA A 59 -7.11 -12.96 11.34
CA ALA A 59 -6.95 -12.11 12.51
C ALA A 59 -5.81 -11.08 12.28
N PRO A 60 -6.03 -9.80 12.62
CA PRO A 60 -4.98 -8.79 12.53
C PRO A 60 -3.70 -9.20 13.28
N PRO A 61 -2.51 -8.96 12.70
CA PRO A 61 -1.25 -9.15 13.39
C PRO A 61 -1.18 -8.35 14.70
N GLN A 62 -0.55 -8.91 15.72
CA GLN A 62 -0.37 -8.20 16.99
C GLN A 62 0.80 -7.22 16.88
N GLY A 63 0.57 -5.93 17.12
CA GLY A 63 1.66 -4.94 17.12
C GLY A 63 1.51 -3.95 18.27
N ASP A 64 1.56 -2.67 17.93
CA ASP A 64 1.36 -1.57 18.87
C ASP A 64 -0.13 -1.33 19.16
N ARG A 65 -0.44 -0.27 19.92
CA ARG A 65 -1.81 0.13 20.25
C ARG A 65 -2.69 0.34 19.00
N TRP A 66 -2.10 0.73 17.88
CA TRP A 66 -2.79 1.17 16.67
C TRP A 66 -2.85 0.10 15.57
N GLY A 67 -2.13 -1.02 15.72
CA GLY A 67 -2.21 -2.12 14.78
C GLY A 67 -0.94 -2.97 14.68
N PRO A 68 -0.78 -3.75 13.60
CA PRO A 68 -1.56 -3.69 12.35
C PRO A 68 -3.05 -4.02 12.48
N GLY A 69 -3.88 -3.40 11.64
CA GLY A 69 -5.34 -3.60 11.62
C GLY A 69 -5.79 -4.72 10.68
N SER A 70 -7.09 -4.79 10.40
CA SER A 70 -7.67 -5.70 9.41
C SER A 70 -7.00 -5.55 8.05
N ARG A 71 -6.92 -6.65 7.30
CA ARG A 71 -6.32 -6.65 5.96
C ARG A 71 -7.10 -5.74 5.01
N VAL A 72 -6.37 -5.11 4.11
CA VAL A 72 -6.89 -4.29 3.02
C VAL A 72 -6.24 -4.72 1.70
N PRO A 73 -6.92 -4.57 0.55
CA PRO A 73 -6.30 -4.81 -0.75
C PRO A 73 -5.20 -3.78 -1.03
N ALA A 74 -4.09 -4.24 -1.60
CA ALA A 74 -3.02 -3.40 -2.11
C ALA A 74 -2.51 -3.94 -3.44
N LEU A 75 -2.31 -3.05 -4.42
CA LEU A 75 -1.72 -3.35 -5.73
C LEU A 75 -0.52 -2.45 -5.96
N VAL A 76 0.56 -3.02 -6.49
CA VAL A 76 1.73 -2.28 -6.96
C VAL A 76 1.75 -2.32 -8.48
N VAL A 77 1.61 -1.15 -9.11
CA VAL A 77 1.52 -0.98 -10.55
C VAL A 77 2.71 -0.12 -11.01
N SER A 78 3.62 -0.72 -11.76
CA SER A 78 4.90 -0.09 -12.14
C SER A 78 5.57 -0.84 -13.31
N PRO A 79 6.42 -0.18 -14.13
CA PRO A 79 7.35 -0.90 -15.01
C PRO A 79 8.28 -1.86 -14.25
N PHE A 80 8.56 -1.56 -12.98
CA PHE A 80 9.41 -2.37 -12.09
C PHE A 80 8.63 -3.46 -11.36
N ALA A 81 7.29 -3.51 -11.47
CA ALA A 81 6.50 -4.48 -10.70
C ALA A 81 6.78 -5.92 -11.16
N ARG A 82 6.92 -6.84 -10.21
CA ARG A 82 6.97 -8.26 -10.53
C ARG A 82 5.62 -8.71 -11.08
N LYS A 83 5.61 -9.12 -12.35
CA LYS A 83 4.38 -9.48 -13.07
C LYS A 83 3.83 -10.82 -12.58
N GLY A 84 2.50 -10.94 -12.55
CA GLY A 84 1.81 -12.20 -12.22
C GLY A 84 2.11 -12.74 -10.82
N THR A 85 2.54 -11.88 -9.89
CA THR A 85 3.01 -12.29 -8.56
C THR A 85 2.02 -11.82 -7.48
N VAL A 86 1.73 -12.70 -6.53
CA VAL A 86 1.12 -12.34 -5.24
C VAL A 86 2.25 -12.33 -4.20
N ASP A 87 2.50 -11.17 -3.60
CA ASP A 87 3.48 -11.05 -2.53
C ASP A 87 2.82 -11.33 -1.17
N HIS A 88 3.35 -12.32 -0.45
CA HIS A 88 2.86 -12.75 0.85
C HIS A 88 3.62 -12.12 2.04
N THR A 89 4.52 -11.18 1.76
CA THR A 89 5.17 -10.39 2.82
C THR A 89 4.11 -9.62 3.62
N VAL A 90 4.28 -9.55 4.94
CA VAL A 90 3.36 -8.80 5.81
C VAL A 90 3.65 -7.30 5.67
N TYR A 91 2.62 -6.55 5.29
CA TYR A 91 2.67 -5.11 5.08
C TYR A 91 1.58 -4.40 5.89
N ASP A 92 1.78 -3.11 6.17
CA ASP A 92 0.75 -2.20 6.65
C ASP A 92 0.75 -0.91 5.81
N THR A 93 -0.15 0.02 6.14
CA THR A 93 -0.23 1.32 5.45
C THR A 93 1.09 2.11 5.54
N ALA A 94 1.87 1.90 6.59
CA ALA A 94 3.16 2.53 6.78
C ALA A 94 4.29 1.89 5.95
N SER A 95 4.07 0.72 5.34
CA SER A 95 4.99 0.14 4.34
C SER A 95 5.19 1.07 3.13
N ILE A 96 4.23 1.93 2.80
CA ILE A 96 4.38 2.98 1.77
C ILE A 96 5.47 3.98 2.20
N LEU A 97 5.46 4.41 3.46
CA LEU A 97 6.48 5.31 4.00
C LEU A 97 7.85 4.64 4.08
N ARG A 98 7.91 3.33 4.37
CA ARG A 98 9.16 2.55 4.30
C ARG A 98 9.73 2.53 2.88
N LEU A 99 8.90 2.32 1.86
CA LEU A 99 9.32 2.38 0.46
C LEU A 99 9.91 3.76 0.12
N ILE A 100 9.19 4.84 0.46
CA ILE A 100 9.64 6.22 0.24
C ILE A 100 10.98 6.47 0.93
N THR A 101 11.08 6.10 2.21
CA THR A 101 12.30 6.25 3.01
C THR A 101 13.48 5.54 2.34
N ARG A 102 13.28 4.30 1.88
CA ARG A 102 14.30 3.53 1.17
C ARG A 102 14.71 4.17 -0.16
N VAL A 103 13.75 4.54 -1.00
CA VAL A 103 14.00 5.08 -2.35
C VAL A 103 14.77 6.39 -2.28
N PHE A 104 14.43 7.25 -1.32
CA PHE A 104 15.04 8.58 -1.17
C PHE A 104 16.14 8.64 -0.10
N GLN A 105 16.53 7.50 0.48
CA GLN A 105 17.57 7.39 1.52
C GLN A 105 17.33 8.36 2.70
N LEU A 106 16.08 8.45 3.13
CA LEU A 106 15.69 9.34 4.22
C LEU A 106 15.98 8.69 5.58
N GLU A 107 16.03 9.52 6.62
CA GLU A 107 16.02 9.04 7.99
C GLU A 107 14.72 8.28 8.27
N THR A 108 14.82 7.15 8.97
CA THR A 108 13.65 6.38 9.38
C THR A 108 12.86 7.15 10.45
N LEU A 109 11.58 7.40 10.16
CA LEU A 109 10.67 8.06 11.08
C LEU A 109 10.47 7.24 12.36
N ASP A 110 10.38 7.91 13.51
CA ASP A 110 10.25 7.25 14.81
C ASP A 110 9.00 6.37 14.92
N GLY A 111 7.90 6.76 14.25
CA GLY A 111 6.70 5.91 14.19
C GLY A 111 6.93 4.57 13.47
N LEU A 112 7.83 4.52 12.49
CA LEU A 112 8.20 3.26 11.83
C LEU A 112 9.06 2.40 12.75
N LYS A 113 10.03 3.01 13.46
CA LYS A 113 10.85 2.32 14.47
C LYS A 113 9.98 1.72 15.57
N GLN A 114 9.07 2.51 16.13
CA GLN A 114 8.13 2.06 17.17
C GLN A 114 7.25 0.89 16.70
N ARG A 115 6.78 0.92 15.44
CA ARG A 115 6.04 -0.19 14.85
C ARG A 115 6.91 -1.44 14.75
N ASP A 116 8.14 -1.32 14.28
CA ASP A 116 9.05 -2.45 14.14
C ASP A 116 9.40 -3.06 15.51
N ASP A 117 9.70 -2.22 16.51
CA ASP A 117 9.95 -2.64 17.89
C ASP A 117 8.73 -3.36 18.49
N ALA A 118 7.52 -2.86 18.25
CA ALA A 118 6.30 -3.49 18.72
C ALA A 118 6.07 -4.85 18.06
N MET A 119 6.31 -4.99 16.76
CA MET A 119 6.22 -6.29 16.07
C MET A 119 7.23 -7.29 16.64
N ILE A 120 8.48 -6.86 16.84
CA ILE A 120 9.56 -7.67 17.42
C ILE A 120 9.18 -8.10 18.85
N ALA A 121 8.67 -7.20 19.68
CA ALA A 121 8.23 -7.49 21.04
C ALA A 121 7.08 -8.52 21.09
N ARG A 122 6.35 -8.72 19.99
CA ARG A 122 5.33 -9.76 19.82
C ARG A 122 5.83 -11.02 19.11
N GLY A 123 7.16 -11.17 18.96
CA GLY A 123 7.78 -12.32 18.31
C GLY A 123 7.59 -12.37 16.79
N GLN A 124 7.24 -11.23 16.17
CA GLN A 124 7.00 -11.12 14.74
C GLN A 124 8.15 -10.41 14.03
N LYS A 125 8.17 -10.50 12.70
CA LYS A 125 9.10 -9.74 11.87
C LYS A 125 8.60 -8.30 11.72
N PRO A 126 9.50 -7.31 11.56
CA PRO A 126 9.15 -5.97 11.11
C PRO A 126 8.34 -5.99 9.81
N MET A 127 7.54 -4.94 9.60
CA MET A 127 6.70 -4.81 8.42
C MET A 127 7.56 -4.60 7.17
N GLY A 128 7.16 -5.20 6.04
CA GLY A 128 7.88 -5.03 4.79
C GLY A 128 7.82 -3.59 4.25
N ASP A 129 8.64 -3.30 3.25
CA ASP A 129 8.80 -1.95 2.66
C ASP A 129 8.33 -1.85 1.21
N LEU A 130 7.51 -2.80 0.74
CA LEU A 130 7.04 -2.96 -0.64
C LEU A 130 8.15 -3.17 -1.70
N SER A 131 9.44 -3.19 -1.33
CA SER A 131 10.52 -3.44 -2.29
C SER A 131 10.45 -4.86 -2.84
N ASN A 132 9.92 -5.81 -2.06
CA ASN A 132 9.60 -7.13 -2.55
C ASN A 132 8.39 -7.13 -3.51
N ALA A 133 7.79 -6.04 -3.93
CA ALA A 133 6.87 -6.05 -5.08
C ALA A 133 7.58 -5.65 -6.39
N LEU A 134 8.84 -5.23 -6.30
CA LEU A 134 9.59 -4.57 -7.37
C LEU A 134 10.81 -5.39 -7.77
N GLN A 135 11.17 -5.33 -9.05
CA GLN A 135 12.37 -5.87 -9.63
C GLN A 135 12.95 -4.82 -10.57
N PHE A 136 14.17 -4.40 -10.26
CA PHE A 136 14.94 -3.52 -11.14
C PHE A 136 15.78 -4.40 -12.05
N SER A 137 15.65 -4.24 -13.37
CA SER A 137 16.63 -4.79 -14.30
C SER A 137 17.94 -4.03 -14.10
N LEU A 138 19.01 -4.75 -13.75
CA LEU A 138 20.38 -4.25 -13.83
C LEU A 138 20.76 -3.95 -15.28
#